data_AF-A0A382I1F0-F1
#
_entry.id   AF-A0A382I1F0-F1
#
_cell.length_a   1.000
_cell.length_b   1.000
_cell.length_c   1.000
_cell.angle_alpha   90.00
_cell.angle_beta   90.00
_cell.angle_gamma   90.00
#
_symmetry.space_group_name_H-M   'P 1'
#
loop_
_entity.id
_entity.type
_entity.pdbx_description
1 polymer ?
#
loop_
_entity_poly.entity_id
_entity_poly.type
_entity_poly.pdbx_seq_one_letter_code
_entity_poly.pdbx_strand_id
1 'polypeptide(L)'
;IVLRAGMNDSINPFICDELCRRLYSDLGHASSRGILVNLLLNGRSQAYYNPVERVDINFLRSRHGGGKEWDLIAQFGEIREGDDVAWKRFKRLAIDFDLSIPDNYGKTVELLDIDNFIDYIMLCVYVDMDDWPYNNWRAGRERTARAKWRFYVWDAERSFGTDGKQMLGRQRRVVTSNNLTQGALTSDAGIARLFRSLMANPEFRLRFADRVHKHYFNGGVLTDEHIAQRHRELTEQMKHVLPDMSPYIRQQWIPNRRAIVMQQMASIGIQLSENAPLLSRHGGEVLAGFHLSLSAPQGKIYFTTDDTDPRSSSAVIYKSPITISRHVIVKARTLVNGKWSAMTEATFMLEQLGFPVRITEVMYNPLGGSEYEFIELYNFSAIEVDLSWCQLNGIDFTFGLQAKLGPGERVVLASDQKPEAFARRYPGLKVGGWFSGRLANGGEKLILEDANSKIL
;
A
#
# COMPACT_ATOMS: atom_id res chain seq x y z
N ILE A 1 -23.90 9.41 1.84
CA ILE A 1 -23.83 7.97 2.21
C ILE A 1 -24.94 7.23 1.47
N VAL A 2 -24.71 5.98 1.07
CA VAL A 2 -25.69 5.05 0.48
C VAL A 2 -25.78 3.82 1.37
N LEU A 3 -26.98 3.39 1.76
CA LEU A 3 -27.17 2.14 2.50
C LEU A 3 -27.34 1.00 1.49
N ARG A 4 -26.34 0.12 1.40
CA ARG A 4 -26.38 -1.04 0.49
C ARG A 4 -26.84 -2.29 1.23
N ALA A 5 -27.84 -2.98 0.68
CA ALA A 5 -28.40 -4.21 1.26
C ALA A 5 -27.65 -5.49 0.83
N GLY A 6 -26.64 -5.40 -0.05
CA GLY A 6 -25.87 -6.55 -0.52
C GLY A 6 -26.61 -7.48 -1.50
N MET A 7 -27.78 -7.08 -2.01
CA MET A 7 -28.69 -7.94 -2.78
C MET A 7 -28.06 -8.57 -4.04
N ASN A 8 -27.22 -7.84 -4.76
CA ASN A 8 -26.60 -8.32 -6.00
C ASN A 8 -25.31 -9.10 -5.77
N ASP A 9 -24.78 -9.11 -4.55
CA ASP A 9 -23.69 -9.99 -4.11
C ASP A 9 -24.30 -11.24 -3.47
N SER A 10 -25.14 -11.94 -4.25
CA SER A 10 -26.06 -12.96 -3.74
C SER A 10 -25.38 -14.20 -3.16
N ILE A 11 -24.09 -14.39 -3.45
CA ILE A 11 -23.29 -15.51 -2.95
C ILE A 11 -22.61 -15.15 -1.62
N ASN A 12 -21.96 -13.98 -1.54
CA ASN A 12 -21.25 -13.51 -0.35
C ASN A 12 -21.60 -12.04 -0.06
N PRO A 13 -22.81 -11.72 0.44
CA PRO A 13 -23.25 -10.34 0.61
C PRO A 13 -22.22 -9.44 1.30
N PHE A 14 -22.07 -8.22 0.78
CA PHE A 14 -21.17 -7.17 1.29
C PHE A 14 -19.67 -7.41 1.08
N ILE A 15 -19.25 -8.52 0.45
CA ILE A 15 -17.84 -8.86 0.27
C ILE A 15 -17.28 -8.29 -1.03
N CYS A 16 -17.91 -8.54 -2.18
CA CYS A 16 -17.33 -8.28 -3.49
C CYS A 16 -17.12 -6.78 -3.74
N ASP A 17 -18.15 -5.96 -3.53
CA ASP A 17 -18.06 -4.51 -3.76
C ASP A 17 -17.07 -3.84 -2.80
N GLU A 18 -17.10 -4.20 -1.52
CA GLU A 18 -16.17 -3.68 -0.53
C GLU A 18 -14.73 -4.13 -0.81
N LEU A 19 -14.51 -5.37 -1.24
CA LEU A 19 -13.20 -5.86 -1.65
C LEU A 19 -12.65 -5.06 -2.83
N CYS A 20 -13.45 -4.85 -3.88
CA CYS A 20 -13.05 -4.01 -5.02
C CYS A 20 -12.67 -2.59 -4.57
N ARG A 21 -13.47 -1.98 -3.70
CA ARG A 21 -13.19 -0.62 -3.20
C ARG A 21 -11.93 -0.56 -2.34
N ARG A 22 -11.67 -1.57 -1.50
CA ARG A 22 -10.42 -1.66 -0.72
C ARG A 22 -9.20 -1.89 -1.59
N LEU A 23 -9.27 -2.79 -2.57
CA LEU A 23 -8.20 -2.98 -3.54
C LEU A 23 -7.93 -1.69 -4.34
N TYR A 24 -8.97 -0.96 -4.72
CA TYR A 24 -8.79 0.33 -5.39
C TYR A 24 -8.10 1.38 -4.51
N SER A 25 -8.39 1.37 -3.20
CA SER A 25 -7.68 2.19 -2.22
C SER A 25 -6.22 1.76 -2.06
N ASP A 26 -5.95 0.45 -2.02
CA ASP A 26 -4.60 -0.10 -1.87
C ASP A 26 -3.72 0.20 -3.10
N LEU A 27 -4.32 0.28 -4.29
CA LEU A 27 -3.65 0.76 -5.52
C LEU A 27 -3.20 2.23 -5.44
N GLY A 28 -3.57 2.94 -4.37
CA GLY A 28 -3.18 4.32 -4.08
C GLY A 28 -4.20 5.37 -4.52
N HIS A 29 -5.42 4.95 -4.89
CA HIS A 29 -6.45 5.86 -5.39
C HIS A 29 -7.49 6.20 -4.33
N ALA A 30 -8.11 7.36 -4.46
CA ALA A 30 -9.28 7.70 -3.67
C ALA A 30 -10.41 6.71 -3.98
N SER A 31 -10.91 6.03 -2.96
CA SER A 31 -11.95 5.01 -3.08
C SER A 31 -13.03 5.20 -2.03
N SER A 32 -14.28 4.91 -2.39
CA SER A 32 -15.39 4.99 -1.45
C SER A 32 -15.25 3.91 -0.37
N ARG A 33 -15.44 4.29 0.88
CA ARG A 33 -15.32 3.36 2.02
C ARG A 33 -16.68 2.92 2.51
N GLY A 34 -16.75 1.66 2.90
CA GLY A 34 -17.93 1.06 3.50
C GLY A 34 -17.60 0.45 4.85
N ILE A 35 -18.60 0.40 5.72
CA ILE A 35 -18.56 -0.33 7.00
C ILE A 35 -19.76 -1.26 7.06
N LEU A 36 -19.76 -2.22 7.99
CA LEU A 36 -20.89 -3.12 8.20
C LEU A 36 -21.65 -2.69 9.45
N VAL A 37 -22.98 -2.60 9.34
CA VAL A 37 -23.84 -2.15 10.45
C VAL A 37 -25.09 -3.03 10.57
N ASN A 38 -25.65 -3.08 11.77
CA ASN A 38 -27.03 -3.50 12.00
C ASN A 38 -27.93 -2.27 11.89
N LEU A 39 -28.87 -2.27 10.95
CA LEU A 39 -29.80 -1.16 10.76
C LEU A 39 -31.06 -1.38 11.61
N LEU A 40 -31.40 -0.40 12.44
CA LEU A 40 -32.68 -0.35 13.15
C LEU A 40 -33.57 0.72 12.51
N LEU A 41 -34.82 0.38 12.19
CA LEU A 41 -35.85 1.32 11.76
C LEU A 41 -37.00 1.28 12.77
N ASN A 42 -37.28 2.41 13.42
CA ASN A 42 -38.27 2.51 14.51
C ASN A 42 -38.08 1.46 15.62
N GLY A 43 -36.82 1.23 16.02
CA GLY A 43 -36.45 0.24 17.03
C GLY A 43 -36.50 -1.22 16.56
N ARG A 44 -36.84 -1.49 15.29
CA ARG A 44 -36.91 -2.85 14.73
C ARG A 44 -35.74 -3.12 13.80
N SER A 45 -35.09 -4.28 13.97
CA SER A 45 -34.01 -4.74 13.09
C SER A 45 -34.48 -4.82 11.65
N GLN A 46 -33.71 -4.23 10.74
CA GLN A 46 -33.81 -4.34 9.29
C GLN A 46 -32.72 -5.26 8.73
N ALA A 47 -32.00 -5.99 9.60
CA ALA A 47 -30.81 -6.78 9.29
C ALA A 47 -29.57 -5.93 8.98
N TYR A 48 -28.62 -6.53 8.28
CA TYR A 48 -27.28 -5.99 8.05
C TYR A 48 -27.24 -5.15 6.78
N TYR A 49 -26.49 -4.06 6.83
CA TYR A 49 -26.26 -3.18 5.70
C TYR A 49 -24.79 -2.79 5.62
N ASN A 50 -24.38 -2.38 4.43
CA ASN A 50 -23.11 -1.73 4.18
C ASN A 50 -23.38 -0.24 3.86
N PRO A 51 -23.28 0.69 4.83
CA PRO A 51 -23.25 2.11 4.56
C PRO A 51 -21.96 2.44 3.83
N VAL A 52 -22.08 2.98 2.63
CA VAL A 52 -20.96 3.31 1.75
C VAL A 52 -20.94 4.81 1.45
N GLU A 53 -19.76 5.40 1.41
CA GLU A 53 -19.58 6.74 0.87
C GLU A 53 -20.09 6.80 -0.57
N ARG A 54 -20.89 7.82 -0.89
CA ARG A 54 -21.23 8.06 -2.30
C ARG A 54 -20.05 8.77 -2.93
N VAL A 55 -19.63 8.34 -4.13
CA VAL A 55 -18.70 9.12 -4.95
C VAL A 55 -19.45 10.34 -5.50
N ASP A 56 -19.56 11.36 -4.66
CA ASP A 56 -20.18 12.65 -4.92
C ASP A 56 -19.17 13.79 -4.68
N ILE A 57 -19.63 15.03 -4.77
CA ILE A 57 -18.77 16.20 -4.58
C ILE A 57 -18.09 16.25 -3.21
N ASN A 58 -18.76 15.80 -2.15
CA ASN A 58 -18.21 15.83 -0.81
C ASN A 58 -17.12 14.77 -0.65
N PHE A 59 -17.31 13.61 -1.27
CA PHE A 59 -16.25 12.61 -1.39
C PHE A 59 -15.04 13.14 -2.15
N LEU A 60 -15.24 13.75 -3.32
CA LEU A 60 -14.10 14.25 -4.12
C LEU A 60 -13.31 15.32 -3.37
N ARG A 61 -14.00 16.28 -2.74
CA ARG A 61 -13.36 17.32 -1.90
C ARG A 61 -12.61 16.74 -0.71
N SER A 62 -13.20 15.76 -0.01
CA SER A 62 -12.55 15.18 1.19
C SER A 62 -11.32 14.35 0.83
N ARG A 63 -11.29 13.72 -0.35
CA ARG A 63 -10.18 12.84 -0.77
C ARG A 63 -9.06 13.55 -1.51
N HIS A 64 -9.36 14.58 -2.27
CA HIS A 64 -8.39 15.27 -3.12
C HIS A 64 -8.03 16.67 -2.64
N GLY A 65 -8.74 17.20 -1.64
CA GLY A 65 -8.70 18.63 -1.35
C GLY A 65 -9.34 19.44 -2.50
N GLY A 66 -8.97 20.72 -2.61
CA GLY A 66 -9.40 21.58 -3.71
C GLY A 66 -10.60 22.49 -3.41
N GLY A 67 -10.95 23.28 -4.42
CA GLY A 67 -11.98 24.30 -4.39
C GLY A 67 -13.42 23.76 -4.43
N LYS A 68 -14.37 24.71 -4.44
CA LYS A 68 -15.80 24.39 -4.40
C LYS A 68 -16.33 23.84 -5.73
N GLU A 69 -15.64 24.02 -6.85
CA GLU A 69 -16.17 23.70 -8.17
C GLU A 69 -15.53 22.45 -8.79
N TRP A 70 -16.37 21.51 -9.20
CA TRP A 70 -15.96 20.25 -9.81
C TRP A 70 -16.96 19.84 -10.90
N ASP A 71 -16.47 19.03 -11.84
CA ASP A 71 -17.31 18.25 -12.73
C ASP A 71 -17.29 16.78 -12.30
N LEU A 72 -18.46 16.16 -12.21
CA LEU A 72 -18.62 14.73 -11.93
C LEU A 72 -19.53 14.12 -12.98
N ILE A 73 -18.97 13.20 -13.75
CA ILE A 73 -19.65 12.49 -14.83
C ILE A 73 -19.82 11.03 -14.44
N ALA A 74 -20.96 10.47 -14.81
CA ALA A 74 -21.30 9.07 -14.58
C ALA A 74 -21.68 8.39 -15.90
N GLN A 75 -22.18 7.16 -15.80
CA GLN A 75 -22.61 6.35 -16.94
C GLN A 75 -23.60 7.09 -17.86
N PHE A 76 -23.63 6.69 -19.13
CA PHE A 76 -24.53 7.26 -20.14
C PHE A 76 -24.42 8.78 -20.34
N GLY A 77 -23.34 9.41 -19.88
CA GLY A 77 -23.12 10.86 -19.98
C GLY A 77 -23.87 11.67 -18.92
N GLU A 78 -24.35 11.03 -17.86
CA GLU A 78 -25.02 11.70 -16.75
C GLU A 78 -24.07 12.71 -16.06
N ILE A 79 -24.52 13.96 -15.97
CA ILE A 79 -23.85 15.02 -15.23
C ILE A 79 -24.39 14.98 -13.80
N ARG A 80 -23.57 14.52 -12.87
CA ARG A 80 -23.91 14.48 -11.43
C ARG A 80 -23.64 15.81 -10.76
N GLU A 81 -22.60 16.52 -11.22
CA GLU A 81 -22.19 17.84 -10.72
C GLU A 81 -21.54 18.63 -11.86
N GLY A 82 -21.70 19.95 -11.82
CA GLY A 82 -21.08 20.86 -12.79
C GLY A 82 -21.70 20.77 -14.19
N ASP A 83 -20.85 20.61 -15.20
CA ASP A 83 -21.22 20.51 -16.62
C ASP A 83 -20.27 19.57 -17.35
N ASP A 84 -20.49 19.37 -18.66
CA ASP A 84 -19.72 18.44 -19.46
C ASP A 84 -18.78 19.12 -20.48
N VAL A 85 -18.54 20.42 -20.40
CA VAL A 85 -17.75 21.17 -21.40
C VAL A 85 -16.33 20.61 -21.49
N ALA A 86 -15.66 20.49 -20.35
CA ALA A 86 -14.31 19.95 -20.30
C ALA A 86 -14.28 18.41 -20.45
N TRP A 87 -15.39 17.71 -20.17
CA TRP A 87 -15.53 16.28 -20.46
C TRP A 87 -15.59 16.04 -21.96
N LYS A 88 -16.39 16.83 -22.69
CA LYS A 88 -16.46 16.82 -24.17
C LYS A 88 -15.10 17.16 -24.78
N ARG A 89 -14.39 18.17 -24.25
CA ARG A 89 -13.01 18.49 -24.69
C ARG A 89 -12.07 17.31 -24.51
N PHE A 90 -12.07 16.67 -23.33
CA PHE A 90 -11.24 15.51 -23.05
C PHE A 90 -11.58 14.34 -24.00
N LYS A 91 -12.85 13.95 -24.11
CA LYS A 91 -13.28 12.87 -25.01
C LYS A 91 -12.88 13.13 -26.46
N ARG A 92 -13.06 14.36 -26.94
CA ARG A 92 -12.66 14.73 -28.31
C ARG A 92 -11.18 14.44 -28.52
N LEU A 93 -10.30 14.96 -27.66
CA LEU A 93 -8.85 14.71 -27.75
C LEU A 93 -8.49 13.23 -27.62
N ALA A 94 -9.13 12.53 -26.69
CA ALA A 94 -8.73 11.18 -26.34
C ALA A 94 -9.30 10.09 -27.25
N ILE A 95 -10.37 10.37 -27.98
CA ILE A 95 -11.10 9.37 -28.78
C ILE A 95 -11.17 9.74 -30.27
N ASP A 96 -11.28 11.02 -30.62
CA ASP A 96 -11.48 11.44 -32.01
C ASP A 96 -10.15 11.80 -32.71
N PHE A 97 -9.07 12.03 -31.95
CA PHE A 97 -7.73 12.23 -32.49
C PHE A 97 -6.90 10.95 -32.44
N ASP A 98 -5.98 10.81 -33.40
CA ASP A 98 -5.02 9.71 -33.42
C ASP A 98 -3.96 9.90 -32.32
N LEU A 99 -4.02 9.07 -31.29
CA LEU A 99 -3.08 9.09 -30.17
C LEU A 99 -1.77 8.34 -30.44
N SER A 100 -1.61 7.70 -31.60
CA SER A 100 -0.28 7.24 -32.05
C SER A 100 0.67 8.43 -32.26
N ILE A 101 0.13 9.62 -32.52
CA ILE A 101 0.86 10.89 -32.64
C ILE A 101 1.22 11.43 -31.24
N PRO A 102 2.52 11.64 -30.93
CA PRO A 102 2.99 12.06 -29.62
C PRO A 102 2.33 13.34 -29.08
N ASP A 103 2.12 14.35 -29.92
CA ASP A 103 1.48 15.61 -29.53
C ASP A 103 0.04 15.44 -29.06
N ASN A 104 -0.74 14.59 -29.74
CA ASN A 104 -2.13 14.31 -29.37
C ASN A 104 -2.18 13.52 -28.06
N TYR A 105 -1.28 12.55 -27.90
CA TYR A 105 -1.12 11.80 -26.66
C TYR A 105 -0.74 12.72 -25.49
N GLY A 106 0.26 13.59 -25.68
CA GLY A 106 0.71 14.57 -24.68
C GLY A 106 -0.44 15.44 -24.18
N LYS A 107 -1.20 16.05 -25.10
CA LYS A 107 -2.39 16.86 -24.77
C LYS A 107 -3.48 16.07 -24.04
N THR A 108 -3.61 14.78 -24.35
CA THR A 108 -4.58 13.90 -23.68
C THR A 108 -4.17 13.59 -22.25
N VAL A 109 -2.90 13.22 -22.00
CA VAL A 109 -2.41 12.89 -20.66
C VAL A 109 -2.18 14.09 -19.74
N GLU A 110 -2.17 15.32 -20.30
CA GLU A 110 -2.31 16.54 -19.52
C GLU A 110 -3.69 16.67 -18.85
N LEU A 111 -4.74 16.09 -19.46
CA LEU A 111 -6.11 16.13 -18.95
C LEU A 111 -6.53 14.86 -18.21
N LEU A 112 -5.72 13.81 -18.22
CA LEU A 112 -6.02 12.50 -17.63
C LEU A 112 -4.95 12.11 -16.61
N ASP A 113 -5.38 11.68 -15.44
CA ASP A 113 -4.50 11.00 -14.50
C ASP A 113 -4.27 9.58 -15.02
N ILE A 114 -3.17 9.41 -15.77
CA ILE A 114 -2.92 8.20 -16.55
C ILE A 114 -2.69 6.97 -15.66
N ASP A 115 -2.02 7.15 -14.52
CA ASP A 115 -1.79 6.08 -13.55
C ASP A 115 -3.10 5.63 -12.90
N ASN A 116 -3.95 6.59 -12.53
CA ASN A 116 -5.28 6.31 -12.03
C ASN A 116 -6.14 5.53 -13.04
N PHE A 117 -6.11 5.94 -14.30
CA PHE A 117 -6.86 5.24 -15.35
C PHE A 117 -6.32 3.83 -15.59
N ILE A 118 -5.01 3.64 -15.68
CA ILE A 118 -4.40 2.32 -15.88
C ILE A 118 -4.77 1.38 -14.74
N ASP A 119 -4.58 1.80 -13.49
CA ASP A 119 -4.87 0.98 -12.32
C ASP A 119 -6.38 0.66 -12.20
N TYR A 120 -7.24 1.62 -12.59
CA TYR A 120 -8.68 1.41 -12.71
C TYR A 120 -9.01 0.33 -13.74
N ILE A 121 -8.43 0.38 -14.94
CA ILE A 121 -8.58 -0.66 -15.98
C ILE A 121 -8.09 -2.01 -15.45
N MET A 122 -6.90 -2.05 -14.83
CA MET A 122 -6.31 -3.27 -14.28
C MET A 122 -7.23 -3.93 -13.25
N LEU A 123 -7.79 -3.16 -12.33
CA LEU A 123 -8.70 -3.68 -11.32
C LEU A 123 -9.99 -4.21 -11.96
N CYS A 124 -10.65 -3.44 -12.84
CA CYS A 124 -11.88 -3.87 -13.52
C CYS A 124 -11.68 -5.14 -14.35
N VAL A 125 -10.52 -5.27 -15.03
CA VAL A 125 -10.14 -6.49 -15.76
C VAL A 125 -9.89 -7.64 -14.80
N TYR A 126 -9.11 -7.44 -13.74
CA TYR A 126 -8.80 -8.50 -12.79
C TYR A 126 -10.07 -9.08 -12.16
N VAL A 127 -10.99 -8.23 -11.73
CA VAL A 127 -12.22 -8.65 -11.04
C VAL A 127 -13.34 -9.06 -12.00
N ASP A 128 -13.17 -8.90 -13.31
CA ASP A 128 -14.17 -9.20 -14.34
C ASP A 128 -15.53 -8.52 -14.08
N MET A 129 -15.49 -7.22 -13.82
CA MET A 129 -16.65 -6.43 -13.36
C MET A 129 -17.82 -6.47 -14.37
N ASP A 130 -19.01 -6.87 -13.92
CA ASP A 130 -20.25 -6.87 -14.72
C ASP A 130 -20.77 -5.45 -15.00
N ASP A 131 -21.51 -5.29 -16.11
CA ASP A 131 -22.04 -4.04 -16.68
C ASP A 131 -21.02 -2.92 -17.01
N TRP A 132 -19.79 -3.03 -16.52
CA TRP A 132 -18.63 -2.27 -16.97
C TRP A 132 -18.21 -2.73 -18.38
N PRO A 133 -17.81 -1.83 -19.30
CA PRO A 133 -17.55 -0.38 -19.13
C PRO A 133 -18.71 0.56 -19.48
N TYR A 134 -19.93 0.05 -19.71
CA TYR A 134 -21.09 0.90 -19.98
C TYR A 134 -21.63 1.57 -18.72
N ASN A 135 -21.51 0.90 -17.57
CA ASN A 135 -21.97 1.36 -16.27
C ASN A 135 -20.89 1.15 -15.19
N ASN A 136 -21.20 1.43 -13.92
CA ASN A 136 -20.40 1.07 -12.75
C ASN A 136 -19.08 1.86 -12.63
N TRP A 137 -19.14 3.15 -13.00
CA TRP A 137 -18.01 4.06 -12.91
C TRP A 137 -18.41 5.52 -12.65
N ARG A 138 -17.46 6.30 -12.15
CA ARG A 138 -17.51 7.77 -12.09
C ARG A 138 -16.24 8.36 -12.67
N ALA A 139 -16.32 9.56 -13.21
CA ALA A 139 -15.17 10.36 -13.60
C ALA A 139 -15.28 11.77 -12.99
N GLY A 140 -14.26 12.18 -12.24
CA GLY A 140 -14.25 13.46 -11.52
C GLY A 140 -13.08 14.35 -11.96
N ARG A 141 -13.32 15.66 -12.02
CA ARG A 141 -12.29 16.67 -12.26
C ARG A 141 -12.61 17.95 -11.50
N GLU A 142 -11.63 18.51 -10.80
CA GLU A 142 -11.74 19.85 -10.24
C GLU A 142 -11.78 20.91 -11.36
N ARG A 143 -12.51 22.03 -11.16
CA ARG A 143 -12.51 23.15 -12.12
C ARG A 143 -11.35 24.11 -11.90
N THR A 144 -10.14 23.57 -11.88
CA THR A 144 -8.91 24.35 -11.78
C THR A 144 -8.05 24.16 -13.02
N ALA A 145 -7.16 25.13 -13.28
CA ALA A 145 -6.21 25.00 -14.37
C ALA A 145 -5.32 23.76 -14.15
N ARG A 146 -5.11 22.96 -15.20
CA ARG A 146 -4.32 21.71 -15.19
C ARG A 146 -4.91 20.56 -14.36
N ALA A 147 -6.15 20.66 -13.88
CA ALA A 147 -6.82 19.53 -13.24
C ALA A 147 -6.99 18.36 -14.21
N LYS A 148 -6.75 17.16 -13.69
CA LYS A 148 -6.85 15.91 -14.44
C LYS A 148 -8.14 15.16 -14.09
N TRP A 149 -8.74 14.54 -15.09
CA TRP A 149 -9.79 13.56 -14.92
C TRP A 149 -9.25 12.32 -14.21
N ARG A 150 -10.01 11.85 -13.23
CA ARG A 150 -9.80 10.59 -12.51
C ARG A 150 -11.03 9.73 -12.62
N PHE A 151 -10.84 8.42 -12.78
CA PHE A 151 -11.90 7.43 -12.82
C PHE A 151 -12.03 6.78 -11.45
N TYR A 152 -13.23 6.32 -11.12
CA TYR A 152 -13.52 5.67 -9.85
C TYR A 152 -14.40 4.46 -10.08
N VAL A 153 -14.09 3.37 -9.37
CA VAL A 153 -14.95 2.18 -9.30
C VAL A 153 -16.23 2.52 -8.54
N TRP A 154 -17.36 2.04 -9.04
CA TRP A 154 -18.63 2.10 -8.34
C TRP A 154 -19.43 0.84 -8.61
N ASP A 155 -20.14 0.31 -7.62
CA ASP A 155 -21.12 -0.77 -7.82
C ASP A 155 -20.52 -2.09 -8.37
N ALA A 156 -19.46 -2.54 -7.71
CA ALA A 156 -18.63 -3.67 -8.15
C ALA A 156 -19.12 -5.04 -7.64
N GLU A 157 -20.34 -5.11 -7.12
CA GLU A 157 -20.93 -6.29 -6.46
C GLU A 157 -21.07 -7.52 -7.36
N ARG A 158 -21.09 -7.33 -8.68
CA ARG A 158 -20.99 -8.41 -9.67
C ARG A 158 -19.58 -8.50 -10.25
N SER A 159 -18.67 -8.94 -9.41
CA SER A 159 -17.28 -9.19 -9.77
C SER A 159 -16.89 -10.59 -9.31
N PHE A 160 -15.67 -11.03 -9.59
CA PHE A 160 -15.12 -12.32 -9.14
C PHE A 160 -15.94 -13.54 -9.59
N GLY A 161 -16.73 -13.41 -10.65
CA GLY A 161 -17.61 -14.47 -11.12
C GLY A 161 -18.64 -14.91 -10.07
N THR A 162 -19.04 -14.03 -9.14
CA THR A 162 -20.01 -14.38 -8.09
C THR A 162 -21.45 -13.98 -8.42
N ASP A 163 -21.75 -13.69 -9.70
CA ASP A 163 -23.11 -13.32 -10.07
C ASP A 163 -24.08 -14.47 -9.77
N GLY A 164 -25.24 -14.14 -9.19
CA GLY A 164 -26.32 -15.12 -8.98
C GLY A 164 -26.88 -15.70 -10.29
N LYS A 165 -26.39 -15.25 -11.47
CA LYS A 165 -26.77 -15.77 -12.78
C LYS A 165 -25.97 -17.02 -13.17
N GLN A 166 -24.82 -17.28 -12.54
CA GLN A 166 -24.19 -18.60 -12.58
C GLN A 166 -25.13 -19.70 -12.07
N MET A 167 -25.94 -19.40 -11.04
CA MET A 167 -26.98 -20.32 -10.51
C MET A 167 -28.13 -20.57 -11.51
N LEU A 168 -28.25 -19.75 -12.56
CA LEU A 168 -29.24 -19.89 -13.63
C LEU A 168 -28.65 -20.50 -14.91
N GLY A 169 -27.44 -21.08 -14.86
CA GLY A 169 -26.80 -21.75 -15.99
C GLY A 169 -26.34 -20.82 -17.13
N ARG A 170 -26.41 -19.50 -16.94
CA ARG A 170 -25.93 -18.50 -17.92
C ARG A 170 -24.56 -18.00 -17.46
N GLN A 171 -23.50 -18.75 -17.73
CA GLN A 171 -22.13 -18.33 -17.41
C GLN A 171 -21.77 -17.06 -18.19
N ARG A 172 -21.88 -15.89 -17.56
CA ARG A 172 -21.55 -14.60 -18.20
C ARG A 172 -20.24 -13.97 -17.71
N ARG A 173 -19.63 -14.50 -16.66
CA ARG A 173 -18.37 -14.03 -16.08
C ARG A 173 -17.68 -15.20 -15.37
N VAL A 174 -16.47 -15.57 -15.80
CA VAL A 174 -15.72 -16.72 -15.27
C VAL A 174 -14.25 -16.34 -15.08
N VAL A 175 -13.52 -17.14 -14.31
CA VAL A 175 -12.11 -16.88 -14.00
C VAL A 175 -11.22 -16.73 -15.25
N THR A 176 -11.63 -17.29 -16.40
CA THR A 176 -10.94 -17.22 -17.69
C THR A 176 -11.36 -16.07 -18.61
N SER A 177 -12.38 -15.27 -18.25
CA SER A 177 -12.88 -14.16 -19.07
C SER A 177 -11.76 -13.24 -19.52
N ASN A 178 -11.76 -12.85 -20.79
CA ASN A 178 -10.79 -11.91 -21.35
C ASN A 178 -11.48 -10.61 -21.74
N ASN A 179 -11.34 -9.58 -20.89
CA ASN A 179 -11.93 -8.27 -21.14
C ASN A 179 -11.02 -7.32 -21.92
N LEU A 180 -9.76 -7.71 -22.17
CA LEU A 180 -8.76 -6.87 -22.84
C LEU A 180 -8.87 -6.96 -24.37
N THR A 181 -9.01 -8.18 -24.89
CA THR A 181 -9.11 -8.43 -26.34
C THR A 181 -10.46 -8.99 -26.78
N GLN A 182 -11.38 -9.17 -25.85
CA GLN A 182 -12.76 -9.57 -26.11
C GLN A 182 -13.71 -8.84 -25.14
N GLY A 183 -15.01 -8.89 -25.41
CA GLY A 183 -16.04 -8.38 -24.50
C GLY A 183 -15.92 -6.88 -24.19
N ALA A 184 -15.61 -6.56 -22.94
CA ALA A 184 -15.71 -5.22 -22.34
C ALA A 184 -14.88 -4.15 -23.10
N LEU A 185 -13.56 -4.30 -23.20
CA LEU A 185 -12.69 -3.26 -23.79
C LEU A 185 -12.63 -3.30 -25.32
N THR A 186 -13.32 -4.24 -25.96
CA THR A 186 -13.55 -4.24 -27.41
C THR A 186 -14.88 -3.61 -27.82
N SER A 187 -15.75 -3.27 -26.87
CA SER A 187 -17.07 -2.67 -27.12
C SER A 187 -17.02 -1.20 -27.54
N ASP A 188 -18.17 -0.61 -27.85
CA ASP A 188 -18.32 0.81 -28.22
C ASP A 188 -18.45 1.77 -27.03
N ALA A 189 -18.38 1.26 -25.80
CA ALA A 189 -18.39 2.09 -24.60
C ALA A 189 -17.26 3.12 -24.61
N GLY A 190 -17.50 4.32 -24.05
CA GLY A 190 -16.54 5.42 -24.05
C GLY A 190 -15.19 5.05 -23.41
N ILE A 191 -15.19 4.33 -22.28
CA ILE A 191 -13.96 3.87 -21.61
C ILE A 191 -13.20 2.84 -22.48
N ALA A 192 -13.92 1.95 -23.17
CA ALA A 192 -13.32 0.97 -24.07
C ALA A 192 -12.64 1.67 -25.26
N ARG A 193 -13.31 2.65 -25.86
CA ARG A 193 -12.74 3.49 -26.94
C ARG A 193 -11.53 4.29 -26.46
N LEU A 194 -11.61 4.89 -25.27
CA LEU A 194 -10.49 5.60 -24.64
C LEU A 194 -9.27 4.68 -24.45
N PHE A 195 -9.47 3.48 -23.87
CA PHE A 195 -8.41 2.50 -23.69
C PHE A 195 -7.77 2.10 -25.03
N ARG A 196 -8.58 1.74 -26.04
CA ARG A 196 -8.06 1.37 -27.37
C ARG A 196 -7.30 2.50 -28.07
N SER A 197 -7.77 3.74 -27.91
CA SER A 197 -7.09 4.92 -28.44
C SER A 197 -5.72 5.12 -27.77
N LEU A 198 -5.67 5.09 -26.43
CA LEU A 198 -4.41 5.19 -25.68
C LEU A 198 -3.44 4.03 -26.03
N MET A 199 -3.97 2.83 -26.23
CA MET A 199 -3.21 1.65 -26.65
C MET A 199 -2.48 1.81 -27.98
N ALA A 200 -2.84 2.79 -28.83
CA ALA A 200 -2.09 3.10 -30.04
C ALA A 200 -0.70 3.70 -29.73
N ASN A 201 -0.53 4.33 -28.57
CA ASN A 201 0.72 5.00 -28.19
C ASN A 201 1.72 4.05 -27.47
N PRO A 202 2.99 3.98 -27.89
CA PRO A 202 4.01 3.17 -27.20
C PRO A 202 4.29 3.60 -25.76
N GLU A 203 4.23 4.90 -25.44
CA GLU A 203 4.44 5.38 -24.07
C GLU A 203 3.32 4.93 -23.14
N PHE A 204 2.07 4.87 -23.62
CA PHE A 204 0.97 4.32 -22.85
C PHE A 204 1.19 2.83 -22.55
N ARG A 205 1.56 2.04 -23.56
CA ARG A 205 1.80 0.60 -23.38
C ARG A 205 2.92 0.32 -22.38
N LEU A 206 4.01 1.09 -22.46
CA LEU A 206 5.11 0.97 -21.50
C LEU A 206 4.69 1.44 -20.10
N ARG A 207 3.94 2.55 -19.99
CA ARG A 207 3.44 2.99 -18.68
C ARG A 207 2.47 1.99 -18.07
N PHE A 208 1.63 1.35 -18.89
CA PHE A 208 0.75 0.27 -18.46
C PHE A 208 1.58 -0.90 -17.90
N ALA A 209 2.63 -1.30 -18.61
CA ALA A 209 3.55 -2.34 -18.15
C ALA A 209 4.24 -1.98 -16.83
N ASP A 210 4.61 -0.71 -16.61
CA ASP A 210 5.16 -0.27 -15.32
C ASP A 210 4.16 -0.48 -14.17
N ARG A 211 2.88 -0.13 -14.39
CA ARG A 211 1.83 -0.33 -13.38
C ARG A 211 1.56 -1.82 -13.15
N VAL A 212 1.60 -2.63 -14.22
CA VAL A 212 1.51 -4.10 -14.11
C VAL A 212 2.65 -4.62 -13.26
N HIS A 213 3.90 -4.24 -13.53
CA HIS A 213 5.04 -4.71 -12.74
C HIS A 213 4.93 -4.29 -11.27
N LYS A 214 4.55 -3.03 -11.00
CA LYS A 214 4.35 -2.51 -9.65
C LYS A 214 3.30 -3.28 -8.86
N HIS A 215 2.15 -3.60 -9.47
CA HIS A 215 1.01 -4.13 -8.72
C HIS A 215 0.90 -5.66 -8.76
N TYR A 216 1.44 -6.33 -9.78
CA TYR A 216 1.34 -7.78 -9.91
C TYR A 216 2.59 -8.52 -9.39
N PHE A 217 3.69 -7.84 -9.09
CA PHE A 217 4.94 -8.46 -8.62
C PHE A 217 5.40 -7.86 -7.30
N ASN A 218 6.42 -8.46 -6.69
CA ASN A 218 7.15 -7.91 -5.55
C ASN A 218 6.27 -7.48 -4.35
N GLY A 219 5.20 -8.23 -4.07
CA GLY A 219 4.26 -7.89 -3.00
C GLY A 219 3.24 -6.80 -3.35
N GLY A 220 3.09 -6.46 -4.63
CA GLY A 220 2.11 -5.50 -5.11
C GLY A 220 0.65 -5.90 -4.80
N VAL A 221 -0.25 -4.92 -4.94
CA VAL A 221 -1.65 -5.00 -4.50
C VAL A 221 -2.45 -6.10 -5.20
N LEU A 222 -2.10 -6.42 -6.45
CA LEU A 222 -2.76 -7.43 -7.28
C LEU A 222 -2.01 -8.76 -7.29
N THR A 223 -1.17 -9.01 -6.28
CA THR A 223 -0.64 -10.34 -5.96
C THR A 223 -1.69 -11.20 -5.26
N ASP A 224 -1.57 -12.52 -5.41
CA ASP A 224 -2.52 -13.46 -4.82
C ASP A 224 -2.53 -13.37 -3.29
N GLU A 225 -1.34 -13.15 -2.68
CA GLU A 225 -1.18 -12.97 -1.23
C GLU A 225 -1.95 -11.75 -0.72
N HIS A 226 -1.75 -10.57 -1.33
CA HIS A 226 -2.39 -9.33 -0.89
C HIS A 226 -3.91 -9.38 -1.05
N ILE A 227 -4.40 -9.88 -2.18
CA ILE A 227 -5.84 -10.01 -2.42
C ILE A 227 -6.45 -11.04 -1.46
N ALA A 228 -5.78 -12.17 -1.22
CA ALA A 228 -6.24 -13.17 -0.26
C ALA A 228 -6.29 -12.61 1.16
N GLN A 229 -5.32 -11.78 1.56
CA GLN A 229 -5.34 -11.09 2.85
C GLN A 229 -6.57 -10.18 2.96
N ARG A 230 -6.80 -9.29 1.99
CA ARG A 230 -7.96 -8.38 2.01
C ARG A 230 -9.30 -9.11 2.01
N HIS A 231 -9.40 -10.19 1.23
CA HIS A 231 -10.58 -11.04 1.24
C HIS A 231 -10.78 -11.69 2.62
N ARG A 232 -9.72 -12.25 3.23
CA ARG A 232 -9.78 -12.84 4.58
C ARG A 232 -10.24 -11.82 5.62
N GLU A 233 -9.67 -10.61 5.63
CA GLU A 233 -10.06 -9.53 6.56
C GLU A 233 -11.57 -9.24 6.51
N LEU A 234 -12.15 -9.21 5.30
CA LEU A 234 -13.58 -8.99 5.10
C LEU A 234 -14.42 -10.19 5.54
N THR A 235 -14.04 -11.40 5.14
CA THR A 235 -14.80 -12.61 5.51
C THR A 235 -14.73 -12.89 7.01
N GLU A 236 -13.61 -12.60 7.69
CA GLU A 236 -13.50 -12.77 9.13
C GLU A 236 -14.42 -11.81 9.90
N GLN A 237 -14.61 -10.58 9.40
CA GLN A 237 -15.59 -9.65 9.98
C GLN A 237 -17.02 -10.16 9.82
N MET A 238 -17.30 -10.87 8.72
CA MET A 238 -18.64 -11.33 8.37
C MET A 238 -18.99 -12.74 8.85
N LYS A 239 -18.02 -13.55 9.31
CA LYS A 239 -18.25 -14.98 9.62
C LYS A 239 -19.36 -15.26 10.63
N HIS A 240 -19.57 -14.35 11.58
CA HIS A 240 -20.62 -14.50 12.60
C HIS A 240 -22.00 -14.03 12.10
N VAL A 241 -22.03 -13.31 10.98
CA VAL A 241 -23.23 -12.79 10.33
C VAL A 241 -23.65 -13.68 9.15
N LEU A 242 -22.66 -14.15 8.38
CA LEU A 242 -22.79 -15.01 7.20
C LEU A 242 -21.86 -16.22 7.38
N PRO A 243 -22.29 -17.26 8.14
CA PRO A 243 -21.41 -18.41 8.42
C PRO A 243 -21.11 -19.26 7.18
N ASP A 244 -22.02 -19.30 6.21
CA ASP A 244 -21.95 -20.17 5.03
C ASP A 244 -21.46 -19.43 3.76
N MET A 245 -20.51 -18.50 3.92
CA MET A 245 -19.92 -17.80 2.77
C MET A 245 -19.22 -18.78 1.82
N SER A 246 -19.49 -18.64 0.53
CA SER A 246 -18.83 -19.40 -0.54
C SER A 246 -17.33 -19.16 -0.52
N PRO A 247 -16.52 -20.23 -0.60
CA PRO A 247 -15.07 -20.11 -0.67
C PRO A 247 -14.56 -19.80 -2.09
N TYR A 248 -15.43 -19.62 -3.09
CA TYR A 248 -15.06 -19.53 -4.50
C TYR A 248 -14.00 -18.47 -4.80
N ILE A 249 -14.15 -17.24 -4.30
CA ILE A 249 -13.16 -16.17 -4.53
C ILE A 249 -11.78 -16.62 -4.03
N ARG A 250 -11.72 -17.18 -2.82
CA ARG A 250 -10.48 -17.64 -2.20
C ARG A 250 -9.87 -18.87 -2.88
N GLN A 251 -10.69 -19.85 -3.23
CA GLN A 251 -10.21 -21.17 -3.70
C GLN A 251 -10.09 -21.27 -5.22
N GLN A 252 -10.86 -20.49 -5.97
CA GLN A 252 -10.94 -20.58 -7.44
C GLN A 252 -10.50 -19.29 -8.12
N TRP A 253 -10.95 -18.12 -7.67
CA TRP A 253 -10.62 -16.88 -8.35
C TRP A 253 -9.18 -16.45 -8.14
N ILE A 254 -8.80 -16.19 -6.88
CA ILE A 254 -7.49 -15.61 -6.53
C ILE A 254 -6.34 -16.48 -7.05
N PRO A 255 -6.30 -17.81 -6.84
CA PRO A 255 -5.16 -18.63 -7.26
C PRO A 255 -4.97 -18.75 -8.78
N ASN A 256 -6.03 -18.49 -9.57
CA ASN A 256 -6.01 -18.74 -11.02
C ASN A 256 -6.02 -17.44 -11.84
N ARG A 257 -6.75 -16.40 -11.39
CA ARG A 257 -7.03 -15.21 -12.20
C ARG A 257 -5.77 -14.44 -12.56
N ARG A 258 -4.83 -14.33 -11.64
CA ARG A 258 -3.60 -13.54 -11.84
C ARG A 258 -2.80 -14.04 -13.04
N ALA A 259 -2.51 -15.33 -13.10
CA ALA A 259 -1.75 -15.92 -14.21
C ALA A 259 -2.44 -15.70 -15.57
N ILE A 260 -3.76 -15.86 -15.61
CA ILE A 260 -4.57 -15.67 -16.82
C ILE A 260 -4.51 -14.22 -17.32
N VAL A 261 -4.78 -13.25 -16.44
CA VAL A 261 -4.79 -11.83 -16.82
C VAL A 261 -3.38 -11.38 -17.23
N MET A 262 -2.35 -11.89 -16.58
CA MET A 262 -0.95 -11.64 -16.96
C MET A 262 -0.63 -12.15 -18.37
N GLN A 263 -1.10 -13.35 -18.73
CA GLN A 263 -0.96 -13.88 -20.09
C GLN A 263 -1.73 -13.04 -21.13
N GLN A 264 -2.93 -12.59 -20.79
CA GLN A 264 -3.73 -11.71 -21.65
C GLN A 264 -3.07 -10.34 -21.86
N MET A 265 -2.46 -9.76 -20.82
CA MET A 265 -1.70 -8.51 -20.94
C MET A 265 -0.41 -8.71 -21.75
N ALA A 266 0.26 -9.86 -21.60
CA ALA A 266 1.44 -10.18 -22.39
C ALA A 266 1.12 -10.33 -23.88
N SER A 267 -0.02 -10.94 -24.24
CA SER A 267 -0.41 -11.16 -25.65
C SER A 267 -0.67 -9.86 -26.43
N ILE A 268 -0.91 -8.75 -25.75
CA ILE A 268 -1.06 -7.41 -26.34
C ILE A 268 0.07 -6.44 -25.99
N GLY A 269 1.16 -6.94 -25.39
CA GLY A 269 2.38 -6.16 -25.18
C GLY A 269 2.30 -5.07 -24.10
N ILE A 270 1.49 -5.28 -23.05
CA ILE A 270 1.36 -4.32 -21.92
C ILE A 270 1.76 -4.90 -20.57
N GLN A 271 2.43 -6.06 -20.56
CA GLN A 271 2.97 -6.68 -19.34
C GLN A 271 4.46 -6.36 -19.16
N LEU A 272 5.30 -6.60 -20.18
CA LEU A 272 6.74 -6.30 -20.28
C LEU A 272 7.63 -6.58 -19.05
N SER A 273 7.23 -7.47 -18.13
CA SER A 273 7.96 -7.77 -16.89
C SER A 273 8.97 -8.90 -17.01
N GLU A 274 8.98 -9.66 -18.11
CA GLU A 274 9.89 -10.80 -18.28
C GLU A 274 11.37 -10.42 -18.07
N ASN A 275 11.76 -9.22 -18.52
CA ASN A 275 13.10 -8.67 -18.36
C ASN A 275 13.14 -7.45 -17.43
N ALA A 276 12.14 -7.25 -16.57
CA ALA A 276 12.22 -6.20 -15.54
C ALA A 276 13.35 -6.54 -14.54
N PRO A 277 14.19 -5.57 -14.13
CA PRO A 277 15.29 -5.85 -13.20
C PRO A 277 14.81 -6.47 -11.88
N LEU A 278 15.51 -7.50 -11.42
CA LEU A 278 15.37 -8.05 -10.07
C LEU A 278 16.37 -7.34 -9.15
N LEU A 279 15.89 -6.95 -7.97
CA LEU A 279 16.70 -6.38 -6.91
C LEU A 279 17.03 -7.48 -5.91
N SER A 280 18.28 -7.55 -5.41
CA SER A 280 18.66 -8.49 -4.34
C SER A 280 17.83 -8.33 -3.07
N ARG A 281 17.27 -7.13 -2.88
CA ARG A 281 16.24 -6.82 -1.89
C ARG A 281 15.28 -5.78 -2.46
N HIS A 282 13.98 -6.05 -2.44
CA HIS A 282 12.98 -5.12 -2.97
C HIS A 282 12.55 -4.09 -1.92
N GLY A 283 13.44 -3.15 -1.60
CA GLY A 283 13.17 -2.04 -0.68
C GLY A 283 13.13 -2.39 0.80
N GLY A 284 12.57 -1.47 1.59
CA GLY A 284 12.47 -1.55 3.04
C GLY A 284 13.66 -0.95 3.77
N GLU A 285 13.75 -1.24 5.07
CA GLU A 285 14.81 -0.71 5.96
C GLU A 285 16.11 -1.48 5.81
N VAL A 286 17.21 -0.76 5.58
CA VAL A 286 18.55 -1.33 5.41
C VAL A 286 19.58 -0.56 6.24
N LEU A 287 20.62 -1.23 6.71
CA LEU A 287 21.76 -0.56 7.32
C LEU A 287 22.46 0.35 6.31
N ALA A 288 23.03 1.45 6.80
CA ALA A 288 23.85 2.34 5.98
C ALA A 288 25.06 1.57 5.42
N GLY A 289 25.29 1.71 4.11
CA GLY A 289 26.32 0.95 3.38
C GLY A 289 25.81 -0.34 2.75
N PHE A 290 24.52 -0.68 2.87
CA PHE A 290 23.94 -1.85 2.20
C PHE A 290 24.21 -1.84 0.69
N HIS A 291 24.71 -2.95 0.16
CA HIS A 291 25.00 -3.11 -1.26
C HIS A 291 23.82 -3.78 -1.98
N LEU A 292 23.07 -2.99 -2.75
CA LEU A 292 21.97 -3.46 -3.58
C LEU A 292 22.51 -3.98 -4.92
N SER A 293 22.27 -5.25 -5.20
CA SER A 293 22.60 -5.86 -6.49
C SER A 293 21.37 -5.90 -7.40
N LEU A 294 21.57 -5.61 -8.69
CA LEU A 294 20.55 -5.72 -9.74
C LEU A 294 20.89 -6.88 -10.69
N SER A 295 19.88 -7.61 -11.16
CA SER A 295 20.02 -8.64 -12.19
C SER A 295 18.84 -8.64 -13.16
N ALA A 296 19.02 -9.17 -14.35
CA ALA A 296 17.96 -9.36 -15.34
C ALA A 296 18.31 -10.56 -16.22
N PRO A 297 17.32 -11.30 -16.76
CA PRO A 297 17.59 -12.45 -17.61
C PRO A 297 18.39 -12.10 -18.87
N GLN A 298 18.09 -10.95 -19.50
CA GLN A 298 18.77 -10.48 -20.71
C GLN A 298 18.88 -8.96 -20.71
N GLY A 299 19.84 -8.43 -21.47
CA GLY A 299 19.97 -7.00 -21.76
C GLY A 299 20.76 -6.19 -20.73
N LYS A 300 20.83 -4.88 -20.95
CA LYS A 300 21.57 -3.95 -20.09
C LYS A 300 20.62 -3.27 -19.12
N ILE A 301 20.97 -3.28 -17.82
CA ILE A 301 20.19 -2.62 -16.78
C ILE A 301 20.63 -1.15 -16.67
N TYR A 302 19.65 -0.27 -16.66
CA TYR A 302 19.78 1.16 -16.40
C TYR A 302 19.01 1.48 -15.13
N PHE A 303 19.55 2.35 -14.28
CA PHE A 303 18.91 2.73 -13.03
C PHE A 303 19.10 4.21 -12.72
N THR A 304 18.20 4.73 -11.88
CA THR A 304 18.24 6.08 -11.32
C THR A 304 18.00 6.03 -9.82
N THR A 305 18.51 7.04 -9.12
CA THR A 305 18.35 7.24 -7.67
C THR A 305 17.83 8.64 -7.34
N ASP A 306 17.40 9.39 -8.36
CA ASP A 306 16.93 10.77 -8.31
C ASP A 306 15.44 10.90 -8.65
N ASP A 307 14.70 9.79 -8.54
CA ASP A 307 13.27 9.65 -8.85
C ASP A 307 12.90 9.81 -10.34
N THR A 308 13.85 10.03 -11.25
CA THR A 308 13.56 10.09 -12.69
C THR A 308 13.39 8.71 -13.32
N ASP A 309 12.74 8.61 -14.48
CA ASP A 309 12.64 7.36 -15.25
C ASP A 309 14.04 6.92 -15.73
N PRO A 310 14.44 5.63 -15.62
CA PRO A 310 15.73 5.11 -16.12
C PRO A 310 15.95 5.18 -17.64
N ARG A 311 15.04 5.82 -18.39
CA ARG A 311 15.20 6.24 -19.79
C ARG A 311 15.71 7.69 -19.93
N SER A 312 15.81 8.42 -18.82
CA SER A 312 16.27 9.81 -18.77
C SER A 312 17.77 9.94 -19.00
N SER A 313 18.25 11.17 -19.12
CA SER A 313 19.68 11.48 -19.20
C SER A 313 20.45 11.25 -17.90
N SER A 314 19.79 11.12 -16.74
CA SER A 314 20.44 10.83 -15.46
C SER A 314 20.58 9.33 -15.18
N ALA A 315 20.07 8.47 -16.06
CA ALA A 315 20.18 7.03 -15.92
C ALA A 315 21.65 6.54 -15.99
N VAL A 316 21.99 5.63 -15.08
CA VAL A 316 23.31 5.01 -14.99
C VAL A 316 23.21 3.55 -15.43
N ILE A 317 24.16 3.09 -16.25
CA ILE A 317 24.28 1.67 -16.60
C ILE A 317 24.81 0.92 -15.38
N TYR A 318 24.07 -0.07 -14.92
CA TYR A 318 24.47 -0.92 -13.80
C TYR A 318 25.69 -1.77 -14.16
N LYS A 319 26.78 -1.62 -13.39
CA LYS A 319 28.05 -2.37 -13.55
C LYS A 319 28.53 -3.02 -12.25
N SER A 320 28.08 -2.51 -11.11
CA SER A 320 28.46 -2.94 -9.77
C SER A 320 27.33 -2.62 -8.79
N PRO A 321 27.28 -3.28 -7.61
CA PRO A 321 26.26 -3.01 -6.60
C PRO A 321 26.15 -1.53 -6.23
N ILE A 322 24.92 -1.09 -5.94
CA ILE A 322 24.58 0.27 -5.53
C ILE A 322 24.70 0.36 -4.01
N THR A 323 25.55 1.24 -3.50
CA THR A 323 25.65 1.49 -2.05
C THR A 323 24.51 2.38 -1.58
N ILE A 324 23.70 1.88 -0.65
CA ILE A 324 22.59 2.61 -0.03
C ILE A 324 23.08 3.21 1.28
N SER A 325 23.22 4.54 1.33
CA SER A 325 23.71 5.28 2.50
C SER A 325 22.73 6.34 3.00
N ARG A 326 21.54 6.41 2.41
CA ARG A 326 20.46 7.35 2.74
C ARG A 326 19.13 6.79 2.26
N HIS A 327 18.04 7.44 2.66
CA HIS A 327 16.74 7.23 2.03
C HIS A 327 16.86 7.50 0.52
N VAL A 328 16.50 6.51 -0.29
CA VAL A 328 16.57 6.58 -1.75
C VAL A 328 15.49 5.73 -2.40
N ILE A 329 14.96 6.21 -3.53
CA ILE A 329 14.12 5.44 -4.43
C ILE A 329 15.01 4.96 -5.57
N VAL A 330 15.14 3.65 -5.74
CA VAL A 330 15.85 3.04 -6.87
C VAL A 330 14.83 2.65 -7.92
N LYS A 331 14.94 3.23 -9.12
CA LYS A 331 14.17 2.82 -10.30
C LYS A 331 15.12 2.17 -11.28
N ALA A 332 14.71 1.07 -11.89
CA ALA A 332 15.53 0.34 -12.85
C ALA A 332 14.70 -0.20 -14.01
N ARG A 333 15.30 -0.21 -15.20
CA ARG A 333 14.77 -0.86 -16.40
C ARG A 333 15.87 -1.64 -17.10
N THR A 334 15.48 -2.59 -17.93
CA THR A 334 16.39 -3.31 -18.80
C THR A 334 16.12 -2.96 -20.25
N LEU A 335 17.18 -2.75 -21.02
CA LEU A 335 17.11 -2.56 -22.46
C LEU A 335 17.55 -3.85 -23.17
N VAL A 336 16.61 -4.48 -23.87
CA VAL A 336 16.84 -5.70 -24.66
C VAL A 336 16.49 -5.40 -26.11
N ASN A 337 17.46 -5.49 -27.02
CA ASN A 337 17.24 -5.28 -28.47
C ASN A 337 16.46 -3.98 -28.80
N GLY A 338 16.79 -2.88 -28.10
CA GLY A 338 16.14 -1.58 -28.28
C GLY A 338 14.75 -1.45 -27.63
N LYS A 339 14.27 -2.46 -26.90
CA LYS A 339 12.99 -2.43 -26.18
C LYS A 339 13.21 -2.37 -24.67
N TRP A 340 12.52 -1.45 -24.02
CA TRP A 340 12.53 -1.31 -22.58
C TRP A 340 11.59 -2.32 -21.92
N SER A 341 12.05 -2.91 -20.81
CA SER A 341 11.17 -3.65 -19.90
C SER A 341 10.33 -2.69 -19.05
N ALA A 342 9.31 -3.25 -18.38
CA ALA A 342 8.61 -2.58 -17.30
C ALA A 342 9.59 -2.13 -16.21
N MET A 343 9.27 -1.04 -15.54
CA MET A 343 10.10 -0.48 -14.48
C MET A 343 9.98 -1.28 -13.18
N THR A 344 11.12 -1.62 -12.60
CA THR A 344 11.21 -2.02 -11.19
C THR A 344 11.53 -0.80 -10.34
N GLU A 345 10.76 -0.57 -9.28
CA GLU A 345 10.93 0.57 -8.37
C GLU A 345 10.89 0.06 -6.93
N ALA A 346 11.83 0.51 -6.10
CA ALA A 346 11.83 0.19 -4.67
C ALA A 346 12.38 1.36 -3.84
N THR A 347 11.74 1.60 -2.70
CA THR A 347 12.18 2.61 -1.71
C THR A 347 12.99 1.94 -0.62
N PHE A 348 14.18 2.47 -0.36
CA PHE A 348 15.04 2.05 0.73
C PHE A 348 15.10 3.13 1.78
N MET A 349 14.85 2.74 3.03
CA MET A 349 15.01 3.60 4.20
C MET A 349 16.24 3.13 4.97
N LEU A 350 16.93 4.04 5.64
CA LEU A 350 17.94 3.62 6.60
C LEU A 350 17.23 3.04 7.81
N GLU A 351 17.59 1.82 8.18
CA GLU A 351 17.27 1.29 9.49
C GLU A 351 17.89 2.25 10.50
N GLN A 352 17.04 3.01 11.18
CA GLN A 352 17.45 3.66 12.41
C GLN A 352 17.57 2.52 13.42
N LEU A 353 18.80 2.04 13.63
CA LEU A 353 19.10 1.38 14.89
C LEU A 353 18.64 2.37 15.95
N GLY A 354 17.51 2.08 16.62
CA GLY A 354 17.05 2.87 17.77
C GLY A 354 18.18 2.96 18.79
N PHE A 355 17.99 3.72 19.87
CA PHE A 355 19.05 3.82 20.88
C PHE A 355 19.47 2.41 21.32
N PRO A 356 20.73 1.98 21.18
CA PRO A 356 21.07 0.56 21.20
C PRO A 356 21.13 -0.06 22.61
N VAL A 357 20.86 0.73 23.64
CA VAL A 357 20.77 0.28 25.02
C VAL A 357 19.33 -0.13 25.34
N ARG A 358 19.16 -1.30 25.95
CA ARG A 358 17.86 -1.82 26.39
C ARG A 358 17.89 -2.18 27.86
N ILE A 359 16.73 -2.09 28.51
CA ILE A 359 16.48 -2.70 29.82
C ILE A 359 16.38 -4.21 29.61
N THR A 360 17.28 -4.98 30.24
CA THR A 360 17.36 -6.45 30.07
C THR A 360 16.88 -7.23 31.29
N GLU A 361 16.97 -6.63 32.48
CA GLU A 361 16.51 -7.25 33.72
C GLU A 361 15.92 -6.20 34.67
N VAL A 362 14.88 -6.58 35.40
CA VAL A 362 14.28 -5.78 36.47
C VAL A 362 14.09 -6.68 37.69
N MET A 363 14.92 -6.48 38.71
CA MET A 363 14.84 -7.18 39.99
C MET A 363 13.97 -6.38 40.96
N TYR A 364 12.65 -6.43 40.78
CA TYR A 364 11.71 -5.57 41.52
C TYR A 364 11.31 -6.10 42.90
N ASN A 365 11.45 -7.39 43.17
CA ASN A 365 11.05 -7.97 44.47
C ASN A 365 12.03 -9.06 44.94
N PRO A 366 13.25 -8.69 45.30
CA PRO A 366 14.27 -9.63 45.76
C PRO A 366 13.98 -10.14 47.17
N LEU A 367 14.32 -11.41 47.41
CA LEU A 367 14.35 -11.97 48.76
C LEU A 367 15.35 -11.18 49.63
N GLY A 368 14.85 -10.58 50.71
CA GLY A 368 15.65 -9.76 51.62
C GLY A 368 15.27 -8.29 51.66
N GLY A 369 14.39 -7.81 50.76
CA GLY A 369 13.84 -6.45 50.80
C GLY A 369 14.36 -5.54 49.68
N SER A 370 13.78 -4.34 49.56
CA SER A 370 14.02 -3.40 48.45
C SER A 370 15.47 -2.94 48.30
N GLU A 371 16.30 -3.10 49.34
CA GLU A 371 17.73 -2.79 49.27
C GLU A 371 18.53 -3.63 48.26
N TYR A 372 17.93 -4.70 47.72
CA TYR A 372 18.52 -5.58 46.72
C TYR A 372 17.95 -5.37 45.31
N GLU A 373 17.08 -4.37 45.12
CA GLU A 373 16.46 -4.07 43.82
C GLU A 373 17.47 -3.48 42.84
N PHE A 374 17.34 -3.85 41.56
CA PHE A 374 18.12 -3.24 40.48
C PHE A 374 17.42 -3.31 39.12
N ILE A 375 17.88 -2.45 38.20
CA ILE A 375 17.55 -2.49 36.77
C ILE A 375 18.85 -2.69 35.98
N GLU A 376 18.88 -3.66 35.07
CA GLU A 376 20.02 -3.90 34.17
C GLU A 376 19.81 -3.24 32.82
N LEU A 377 20.85 -2.55 32.34
CA LEU A 377 20.96 -2.02 30.99
C LEU A 377 22.06 -2.75 30.22
N TYR A 378 21.79 -3.11 28.96
CA TYR A 378 22.73 -3.77 28.05
C TYR A 378 22.86 -3.02 26.73
N ASN A 379 24.09 -2.82 26.26
CA ASN A 379 24.37 -2.25 24.94
C ASN A 379 24.46 -3.36 23.87
N PHE A 380 23.45 -3.44 23.01
CA PHE A 380 23.38 -4.43 21.92
C PHE A 380 24.20 -4.05 20.68
N SER A 381 24.85 -2.88 20.67
CA SER A 381 25.65 -2.42 19.53
C SER A 381 27.13 -2.80 19.64
N ALA A 382 27.83 -2.65 18.51
CA ALA A 382 29.28 -2.80 18.41
C ALA A 382 30.04 -1.50 18.74
N ILE A 383 29.38 -0.46 19.25
CA ILE A 383 29.98 0.85 19.55
C ILE A 383 29.74 1.25 21.01
N GLU A 384 30.60 2.10 21.56
CA GLU A 384 30.37 2.75 22.86
C GLU A 384 29.21 3.74 22.75
N VAL A 385 28.31 3.71 23.72
CA VAL A 385 27.12 4.58 23.78
C VAL A 385 27.27 5.57 24.92
N ASP A 386 27.05 6.85 24.62
CA ASP A 386 26.99 7.90 25.64
C ASP A 386 25.60 7.90 26.29
N LEU A 387 25.57 7.77 27.61
CA LEU A 387 24.37 7.82 28.44
C LEU A 387 24.27 9.13 29.22
N SER A 388 25.20 10.07 29.03
CA SER A 388 25.22 11.33 29.77
C SER A 388 23.86 12.04 29.69
N TRP A 389 23.31 12.40 30.85
CA TRP A 389 22.01 13.05 31.00
C TRP A 389 20.80 12.24 30.54
N CYS A 390 20.97 10.97 30.19
CA CYS A 390 19.82 10.10 30.00
C CYS A 390 19.10 9.93 31.34
N GLN A 391 17.78 9.87 31.29
CA GLN A 391 16.91 9.73 32.46
C GLN A 391 16.19 8.39 32.39
N LEU A 392 16.15 7.68 33.51
CA LEU A 392 15.34 6.49 33.66
C LEU A 392 14.16 6.80 34.58
N ASN A 393 13.04 7.11 33.93
CA ASN A 393 11.78 7.39 34.60
C ASN A 393 11.23 6.12 35.24
N GLY A 394 10.62 6.26 36.42
CA GLY A 394 10.14 5.16 37.26
C GLY A 394 11.05 4.81 38.44
N ILE A 395 12.32 5.23 38.41
CA ILE A 395 13.23 5.30 39.58
C ILE A 395 13.90 6.68 39.72
N ASP A 396 13.40 7.68 38.98
CA ASP A 396 13.87 9.08 38.93
C ASP A 396 15.40 9.20 38.90
N PHE A 397 16.05 8.36 38.09
CA PHE A 397 17.50 8.31 37.97
C PHE A 397 17.98 9.12 36.76
N THR A 398 19.04 9.90 36.93
CA THR A 398 19.71 10.61 35.83
C THR A 398 21.18 10.22 35.77
N PHE A 399 21.64 9.82 34.59
CA PHE A 399 23.05 9.54 34.34
C PHE A 399 23.89 10.81 34.39
N GLY A 400 25.01 10.76 35.11
CA GLY A 400 25.96 11.87 35.18
C GLY A 400 26.72 12.09 33.87
N LEU A 401 27.43 13.22 33.81
CA LEU A 401 28.38 13.53 32.73
C LEU A 401 29.40 12.39 32.55
N GLN A 402 29.69 12.04 31.30
CA GLN A 402 30.63 10.98 30.91
C GLN A 402 30.15 9.55 31.23
N ALA A 403 28.88 9.34 31.56
CA ALA A 403 28.32 8.00 31.64
C ALA A 403 28.36 7.35 30.25
N LYS A 404 29.06 6.22 30.12
CA LYS A 404 29.19 5.49 28.86
C LYS A 404 29.04 3.99 29.06
N LEU A 405 28.54 3.32 28.03
CA LEU A 405 28.39 1.87 28.00
C LEU A 405 29.06 1.30 26.76
N GLY A 406 30.11 0.51 26.95
CA GLY A 406 30.88 -0.08 25.86
C GLY A 406 30.10 -1.14 25.05
N PRO A 407 30.63 -1.59 23.91
CA PRO A 407 30.02 -2.64 23.10
C PRO A 407 29.79 -3.92 23.91
N GLY A 408 28.54 -4.42 23.94
CA GLY A 408 28.19 -5.64 24.68
C GLY A 408 28.35 -5.55 26.20
N GLU A 409 28.62 -4.36 26.74
CA GLU A 409 28.70 -4.15 28.19
C GLU A 409 27.30 -4.09 28.83
N ARG A 410 27.26 -4.45 30.11
CA ARG A 410 26.11 -4.28 30.99
C ARG A 410 26.44 -3.45 32.21
N VAL A 411 25.46 -2.69 32.69
CA VAL A 411 25.50 -1.98 33.96
C VAL A 411 24.19 -2.16 34.69
N VAL A 412 24.23 -2.11 36.02
CA VAL A 412 23.02 -2.09 36.86
C VAL A 412 22.85 -0.75 37.54
N LEU A 413 21.61 -0.27 37.61
CA LEU A 413 21.19 0.80 38.49
C LEU A 413 20.57 0.15 39.73
N ALA A 414 21.15 0.37 40.91
CA ALA A 414 20.81 -0.34 42.14
C ALA A 414 20.22 0.58 43.22
N SER A 415 19.45 0.04 44.16
CA SER A 415 18.89 0.82 45.26
C SER A 415 19.97 1.36 46.20
N ASP A 416 19.91 2.66 46.52
CA ASP A 416 20.86 3.35 47.42
C ASP A 416 20.70 3.00 48.92
N GLN A 417 19.70 2.18 49.28
CA GLN A 417 19.35 1.90 50.67
C GLN A 417 20.46 1.20 51.46
N LYS A 418 21.16 0.22 50.85
CA LYS A 418 22.29 -0.50 51.49
C LYS A 418 23.36 -0.94 50.47
N PRO A 419 24.20 -0.03 49.96
CA PRO A 419 25.19 -0.34 48.91
C PRO A 419 26.15 -1.49 49.27
N GLU A 420 26.63 -1.54 50.51
CA GLU A 420 27.53 -2.60 50.97
C GLU A 420 26.86 -3.96 51.10
N ALA A 421 25.55 -4.00 51.39
CA ALA A 421 24.78 -5.24 51.42
C ALA A 421 24.52 -5.73 49.99
N PHE A 422 24.16 -4.81 49.08
CA PHE A 422 23.97 -5.10 47.67
C PHE A 422 25.25 -5.70 47.04
N ALA A 423 26.40 -5.05 47.26
CA ALA A 423 27.69 -5.50 46.72
C ALA A 423 28.10 -6.90 47.25
N ARG A 424 27.78 -7.21 48.52
CA ARG A 424 28.01 -8.55 49.09
C ARG A 424 27.07 -9.60 48.50
N ARG A 425 25.82 -9.23 48.21
CA ARG A 425 24.79 -10.13 47.66
C ARG A 425 25.03 -10.46 46.19
N TYR A 426 25.46 -9.47 45.41
CA TYR A 426 25.68 -9.55 43.97
C TYR A 426 27.14 -9.24 43.62
N PRO A 427 28.10 -10.10 44.03
CA PRO A 427 29.51 -9.88 43.74
C PRO A 427 29.74 -9.92 42.22
N GLY A 428 30.40 -8.89 41.69
CA GLY A 428 30.79 -8.83 40.27
C GLY A 428 29.82 -8.08 39.35
N LEU A 429 28.69 -7.57 39.84
CA LEU A 429 27.86 -6.64 39.05
C LEU A 429 28.54 -5.26 38.97
N LYS A 430 28.61 -4.69 37.76
CA LYS A 430 29.08 -3.32 37.51
C LYS A 430 27.93 -2.36 37.80
N VAL A 431 27.98 -1.67 38.93
CA VAL A 431 26.98 -0.66 39.30
C VAL A 431 27.26 0.63 38.53
N GLY A 432 26.33 1.01 37.65
CA GLY A 432 26.38 2.24 36.86
C GLY A 432 25.77 3.45 37.57
N GLY A 433 25.08 3.23 38.68
CA GLY A 433 24.48 4.28 39.49
C GLY A 433 23.60 3.74 40.61
N TRP A 434 23.29 4.61 41.57
CA TRP A 434 22.39 4.31 42.67
C TRP A 434 21.15 5.18 42.56
N PHE A 435 19.97 4.56 42.62
CA PHE A 435 18.69 5.27 42.62
C PHE A 435 18.09 5.29 44.01
N SER A 436 17.41 6.39 44.35
CA SER A 436 16.73 6.55 45.63
C SER A 436 15.36 5.90 45.63
N GLY A 437 14.94 5.38 46.78
CA GLY A 437 13.60 4.80 46.94
C GLY A 437 13.54 3.32 46.58
N ARG A 438 12.43 2.89 45.98
CA ARG A 438 12.15 1.50 45.59
C ARG A 438 11.31 1.45 44.32
N LEU A 439 11.35 0.31 43.63
CA LEU A 439 10.40 -0.04 42.58
C LEU A 439 8.99 -0.19 43.16
N ALA A 440 7.98 0.19 42.38
CA ALA A 440 6.62 0.40 42.90
C ALA A 440 5.82 -0.91 43.05
N ASN A 441 6.34 -2.03 42.55
CA ASN A 441 5.77 -3.39 42.65
C ASN A 441 4.33 -3.52 42.12
N GLY A 442 3.86 -2.50 41.37
CA GLY A 442 2.47 -2.33 40.94
C GLY A 442 2.30 -2.21 39.43
N GLY A 443 3.37 -2.37 38.64
CA GLY A 443 3.34 -2.31 37.17
C GLY A 443 3.72 -0.94 36.59
N GLU A 444 4.62 -0.22 37.25
CA GLU A 444 5.18 1.04 36.79
C GLU A 444 5.83 0.92 35.40
N LYS A 445 5.80 2.02 34.65
CA LYS A 445 6.43 2.11 33.34
C LYS A 445 7.85 2.66 33.50
N LEU A 446 8.84 1.83 33.21
CA LEU A 446 10.24 2.25 33.10
C LEU A 446 10.49 2.81 31.70
N ILE A 447 11.03 4.02 31.60
CA ILE A 447 11.30 4.70 30.32
C ILE A 447 12.69 5.31 30.36
N LEU A 448 13.54 4.92 29.41
CA LEU A 448 14.82 5.59 29.18
C LEU A 448 14.60 6.73 28.18
N GLU A 449 14.98 7.94 28.58
CA GLU A 449 14.85 9.16 27.79
C GLU A 449 16.20 9.86 27.66
N ASP A 450 16.41 10.61 26.57
CA ASP A 450 17.56 11.50 26.45
C ASP A 450 17.38 12.80 27.26
N ALA A 451 18.40 13.66 27.22
CA ALA A 451 18.39 14.97 27.90
C ALA A 451 17.25 15.92 27.45
N ASN A 452 16.56 15.62 26.34
CA ASN A 452 15.47 16.41 25.79
C ASN A 452 14.10 15.69 25.95
N SER A 453 14.02 14.68 26.82
CA SER A 453 12.82 13.88 27.08
C SER A 453 12.31 13.08 25.86
N LYS A 454 13.20 12.75 24.91
CA LYS A 454 12.87 11.81 23.83
C LYS A 454 13.05 10.38 24.34
N ILE A 455 12.01 9.56 24.20
CA ILE A 455 12.08 8.11 24.47
C ILE A 455 13.09 7.44 23.53
N LEU A 456 14.02 6.68 24.10
CA LEU A 456 15.18 6.07 23.43
C LEU A 456 14.98 4.63 22.98
#